data_AF-A0A093ZU32-F1
#
_entry.id   AF-A0A093ZU32-F1
#
_cell.length_a   1.000
_cell.length_b   1.000
_cell.length_c   1.000
_cell.angle_alpha   90.00
_cell.angle_beta   90.00
_cell.angle_gamma   90.00
#
_symmetry.space_group_name_H-M   'P 1'
#
loop_
_entity.id
_entity.type
_entity.pdbx_description
1 polymer ?
#
loop_
_entity_poly.entity_id
_entity_poly.type
_entity_poly.pdbx_seq_one_letter_code
_entity_poly.pdbx_strand_id
1 'polypeptide(L)'
;MDTNDRKEVLKYIDTLPLDRTVKPKPVLGVDDLLLLLNCHWARDKSVYRIERQRVQFALILLLLFGTGCRPAELVDAKRKRRDNPGSDDDLESDVDMGGVDGDSRRPDALYYEDVRLLVVHSPDNSERDVLAMERVHGPVNCTELHWKDEMLKTPIFRRDGSEAALPYNQLRDPLNCLGKISGINEKLTNYCFRHGIANVVDHAATDAVRDQMIRYNANSALYNGHYANEKVRFDVQSAGLGRPSVGGVLRMLTHMSLMCNPRAPVHIPEEYLAALPPDPVITALEQEREQLKAGAYRIKGTSIEAEVRRLTAAIGSARTKCRNIISQEFRDEYFRRRPTEDIERHNNGQLEEEYIEPVVEYEIPERTQLVKLICPRVADTTPQNAVKRRIQVAELMLALCKCREVPSRYRPRVGIPAPSIFKEESPELGPLDPVVPLKYRNKHCPFCDGEFCRPATMMNHVERIHLKGVDPKAKKECHYPRCKSLGVVLEHLQDFKSHIQLVHNITLRA
;
A
#
# COMPACT_ATOMS: atom_id res chain seq x y z
N MET A 1 36.94 -18.09 1.93
CA MET A 1 36.25 -17.75 0.67
C MET A 1 35.71 -16.35 0.82
N ASP A 2 36.09 -15.45 -0.07
CA ASP A 2 35.48 -14.13 -0.13
C ASP A 2 34.06 -14.30 -0.69
N THR A 3 33.06 -14.21 0.19
CA THR A 3 31.65 -14.40 -0.16
C THR A 3 31.12 -13.33 -1.14
N ASN A 4 31.90 -12.28 -1.43
CA ASN A 4 31.53 -11.23 -2.38
C ASN A 4 32.21 -11.35 -3.76
N ASP A 5 33.04 -12.37 -4.01
CA ASP A 5 33.58 -12.59 -5.36
C ASP A 5 32.53 -13.26 -6.25
N ARG A 6 31.77 -12.43 -6.97
CA ARG A 6 30.77 -12.87 -7.96
C ARG A 6 31.35 -13.86 -8.99
N LYS A 7 32.65 -13.79 -9.31
CA LYS A 7 33.27 -14.71 -10.28
C LYS A 7 33.51 -16.10 -9.70
N GLU A 8 33.75 -16.21 -8.39
CA GLU A 8 33.84 -17.50 -7.70
C GLU A 8 32.48 -18.19 -7.64
N VAL A 9 31.40 -17.46 -7.31
CA VAL A 9 30.04 -18.00 -7.23
C VAL A 9 29.56 -18.55 -8.58
N LEU A 10 29.90 -17.86 -9.69
CA LEU A 10 29.56 -18.31 -11.04
C LEU A 10 30.16 -19.69 -11.39
N LYS A 11 31.32 -20.07 -10.82
CA LYS A 11 31.95 -21.39 -11.05
C LYS A 11 31.09 -22.55 -10.53
N TYR A 12 30.25 -22.30 -9.53
CA TYR A 12 29.41 -23.31 -8.90
C TYR A 12 28.02 -23.42 -9.51
N ILE A 13 27.59 -22.43 -10.31
CA ILE A 13 26.30 -22.44 -11.01
C ILE A 13 26.19 -23.66 -11.93
N ASP A 14 27.32 -24.07 -12.52
CA ASP A 14 27.38 -25.24 -13.40
C ASP A 14 27.36 -26.58 -12.67
N THR A 15 27.69 -26.58 -11.38
CA THR A 15 27.82 -27.78 -10.55
C THR A 15 26.57 -28.12 -9.76
N LEU A 16 25.65 -27.17 -9.64
CA LEU A 16 24.42 -27.30 -8.87
C LEU A 16 23.24 -27.50 -9.84
N PRO A 17 22.22 -28.31 -9.48
CA PRO A 17 20.99 -28.47 -10.26
C PRO A 17 20.10 -27.23 -10.10
N LEU A 18 20.63 -26.06 -10.47
CA LEU A 18 19.93 -24.79 -10.41
C LEU A 18 18.97 -24.68 -11.60
N ASP A 19 17.79 -24.15 -11.32
CA ASP A 19 16.90 -23.71 -12.37
C ASP A 19 17.55 -22.52 -13.10
N ARG A 20 17.92 -22.74 -14.36
CA ARG A 20 18.50 -21.71 -15.25
C ARG A 20 17.47 -21.12 -16.19
N THR A 21 16.20 -21.44 -16.00
CA THR A 21 15.15 -20.80 -16.78
C THR A 21 15.23 -19.29 -16.58
N VAL A 22 15.24 -18.56 -17.67
CA VAL A 22 15.15 -17.10 -17.61
C VAL A 22 13.80 -16.79 -16.98
N LYS A 23 13.81 -15.95 -15.93
CA LYS A 23 12.56 -15.55 -15.29
C LYS A 23 11.69 -14.83 -16.34
N PRO A 24 10.42 -15.25 -16.50
CA PRO A 24 9.54 -14.63 -17.46
C PRO A 24 9.41 -13.14 -17.14
N LYS A 25 9.51 -12.30 -18.17
CA LYS A 25 9.34 -10.85 -18.04
C LYS A 25 7.87 -10.52 -18.18
N PRO A 26 7.15 -10.21 -17.09
CA PRO A 26 5.74 -9.90 -17.18
C PRO A 26 5.50 -8.69 -18.08
N VAL A 27 4.53 -8.82 -18.99
CA VAL A 27 4.17 -7.80 -19.96
C VAL A 27 2.78 -7.28 -19.65
N LEU A 28 2.67 -5.97 -19.42
CA LEU A 28 1.41 -5.33 -19.06
C LEU A 28 0.66 -4.87 -20.31
N GLY A 29 -0.57 -5.34 -20.49
CA GLY A 29 -1.48 -4.98 -21.58
C GLY A 29 -2.55 -3.95 -21.19
N VAL A 30 -3.41 -3.60 -22.14
CA VAL A 30 -4.53 -2.66 -21.90
C VAL A 30 -5.51 -3.23 -20.86
N ASP A 31 -5.81 -4.52 -20.94
CA ASP A 31 -6.71 -5.18 -19.98
C ASP A 31 -6.13 -5.17 -18.56
N ASP A 32 -4.81 -5.33 -18.43
CA ASP A 32 -4.10 -5.20 -17.15
C ASP A 32 -4.23 -3.79 -16.60
N LEU A 33 -4.01 -2.76 -17.44
CA LEU A 33 -4.17 -1.37 -17.01
C LEU A 33 -5.59 -1.09 -16.53
N LEU A 34 -6.60 -1.56 -17.25
CA LEU A 34 -8.01 -1.38 -16.86
C LEU A 34 -8.31 -2.10 -15.55
N LEU A 35 -7.79 -3.32 -15.37
CA LEU A 35 -7.88 -4.06 -14.10
C LEU A 35 -7.23 -3.28 -12.95
N LEU A 36 -6.01 -2.76 -13.16
CA LEU A 36 -5.26 -2.00 -12.15
C LEU A 36 -5.97 -0.70 -11.78
N LEU A 37 -6.49 0.05 -12.76
CA LEU A 37 -7.25 1.27 -12.52
C LEU A 37 -8.56 0.97 -11.80
N ASN A 38 -9.29 -0.08 -12.20
CA ASN A 38 -10.49 -0.51 -11.51
C ASN A 38 -10.19 -0.89 -10.06
N CYS A 39 -9.15 -1.70 -9.82
CA CYS A 39 -8.74 -2.08 -8.48
C CYS A 39 -8.31 -0.87 -7.65
N HIS A 40 -7.54 0.06 -8.21
CA HIS A 40 -7.08 1.27 -7.54
C HIS A 40 -8.23 2.16 -7.05
N TRP A 41 -9.26 2.32 -7.88
CA TRP A 41 -10.41 3.14 -7.53
C TRP A 41 -11.39 2.40 -6.63
N ALA A 42 -11.75 1.17 -7.00
CA ALA A 42 -12.87 0.44 -6.40
C ALA A 42 -12.47 -0.52 -5.28
N ARG A 43 -11.29 -1.16 -5.34
CA ARG A 43 -10.95 -2.29 -4.45
C ARG A 43 -9.86 -1.95 -3.42
N ASP A 44 -8.99 -1.00 -3.74
CA ASP A 44 -7.87 -0.63 -2.88
C ASP A 44 -8.36 0.05 -1.59
N LYS A 45 -8.00 -0.55 -0.45
CA LYS A 45 -8.31 -0.03 0.89
C LYS A 45 -7.15 0.75 1.50
N SER A 46 -6.09 1.03 0.74
CA SER A 46 -4.97 1.84 1.20
C SER A 46 -5.45 3.23 1.54
N VAL A 47 -5.02 3.71 2.71
CA VAL A 47 -5.39 5.01 3.24
C VAL A 47 -4.37 6.05 2.76
N TYR A 48 -4.83 7.04 2.01
CA TYR A 48 -4.00 8.21 1.69
C TYR A 48 -4.32 9.34 2.66
N ARG A 49 -3.28 9.93 3.26
CA ARG A 49 -3.47 11.07 4.16
C ARG A 49 -4.16 12.24 3.45
N ILE A 50 -3.85 12.44 2.17
CA ILE A 50 -4.51 13.39 1.28
C ILE A 50 -4.88 12.63 0.01
N GLU A 51 -6.16 12.63 -0.34
CA GLU A 51 -6.66 11.84 -1.47
C GLU A 51 -6.21 12.36 -2.85
N ARG A 52 -5.54 13.53 -2.91
CA ARG A 52 -4.75 13.95 -4.07
C ARG A 52 -3.74 12.88 -4.49
N GLN A 53 -3.18 12.11 -3.55
CA GLN A 53 -2.26 11.01 -3.87
C GLN A 53 -2.93 9.92 -4.70
N ARG A 54 -4.19 9.59 -4.41
CA ARG A 54 -4.94 8.58 -5.15
C ARG A 54 -5.14 9.02 -6.61
N VAL A 55 -5.50 10.29 -6.81
CA VAL A 55 -5.68 10.87 -8.16
C VAL A 55 -4.34 10.90 -8.92
N GLN A 56 -3.26 11.37 -8.28
CA GLN A 56 -1.97 11.44 -8.97
C GLN A 56 -1.40 10.05 -9.27
N PHE A 57 -1.62 9.06 -8.40
CA PHE A 57 -1.19 7.69 -8.64
C PHE A 57 -1.88 7.09 -9.87
N ALA A 58 -3.19 7.32 -10.05
CA ALA A 58 -3.90 6.92 -11.25
C ALA A 58 -3.30 7.57 -12.52
N LEU A 59 -2.95 8.86 -12.45
CA LEU A 59 -2.27 9.55 -13.54
C LEU A 59 -0.89 8.96 -13.83
N ILE A 60 -0.12 8.58 -12.79
CA ILE A 60 1.18 7.92 -12.98
C ILE A 60 1.01 6.59 -13.72
N LEU A 61 0.02 5.75 -13.36
CA LEU A 61 -0.26 4.49 -14.08
C LEU A 61 -0.56 4.74 -15.56
N LEU A 62 -1.37 5.77 -15.85
CA LEU A 62 -1.70 6.18 -17.22
C LEU A 62 -0.49 6.72 -17.99
N LEU A 63 0.40 7.48 -17.36
CA LEU A 63 1.62 7.98 -18.02
C LEU A 63 2.65 6.88 -18.24
N LEU A 64 2.86 6.00 -17.26
CA LEU A 64 3.73 4.83 -17.41
C LEU A 64 3.26 3.95 -18.55
N PHE A 65 1.95 3.70 -18.64
CA PHE A 65 1.38 2.96 -19.77
C PHE A 65 1.35 3.75 -21.07
N GLY A 66 1.04 5.04 -21.07
CA GLY A 66 0.91 5.81 -22.31
C GLY A 66 2.25 6.09 -22.99
N THR A 67 3.33 6.17 -22.21
CA THR A 67 4.65 6.63 -22.69
C THR A 67 5.75 5.60 -22.54
N GLY A 68 5.56 4.59 -21.68
CA GLY A 68 6.61 3.65 -21.29
C GLY A 68 7.83 4.32 -20.63
N CYS A 69 7.70 5.54 -20.09
CA CYS A 69 8.80 6.26 -19.47
C CYS A 69 9.37 5.54 -18.24
N ARG A 70 10.62 5.86 -17.85
CA ARG A 70 11.20 5.32 -16.62
C ARG A 70 10.58 6.02 -15.40
N PRO A 71 10.51 5.37 -14.23
CA PRO A 71 10.01 6.01 -13.02
C PRO A 71 10.74 7.30 -12.65
N ALA A 72 12.06 7.33 -12.85
CA ALA A 72 12.90 8.51 -12.61
C ALA A 72 12.55 9.71 -13.51
N GLU A 73 11.82 9.50 -14.62
CA GLU A 73 11.30 10.59 -15.45
C GLU A 73 10.04 11.23 -14.83
N LEU A 74 9.37 10.56 -13.88
CA LEU A 74 8.13 11.03 -13.24
C LEU A 74 8.35 11.46 -11.79
N VAL A 75 9.10 10.66 -11.02
CA VAL A 75 9.21 10.76 -9.56
C VAL A 75 10.67 10.72 -9.12
N ASP A 76 10.97 11.37 -7.99
CA ASP A 76 12.33 11.49 -7.45
C ASP A 76 12.92 10.12 -7.11
N ALA A 77 13.82 9.66 -7.97
CA ALA A 77 14.50 8.37 -7.87
C ALA A 77 15.90 8.45 -7.23
N LYS A 78 16.26 9.57 -6.57
CA LYS A 78 17.56 9.70 -5.91
C LYS A 78 17.83 8.54 -4.94
N ARG A 79 18.86 7.73 -5.24
CA ARG A 79 19.41 6.75 -4.30
C ARG A 79 20.04 7.50 -3.13
N LYS A 80 19.45 7.38 -1.94
CA LYS A 80 20.11 7.82 -0.71
C LYS A 80 21.30 6.88 -0.47
N ARG A 81 22.53 7.42 -0.36
CA ARG A 81 23.73 6.64 -0.01
C ARG A 81 23.41 5.78 1.23
N ARG A 82 23.57 4.46 1.13
CA ARG A 82 23.47 3.56 2.29
C ARG A 82 24.81 3.60 3.02
N ASP A 83 24.79 3.83 4.32
CA ASP A 83 25.99 3.73 5.18
C ASP A 83 26.38 2.27 5.49
N ASN A 84 25.69 1.27 4.91
CA ASN A 84 25.99 -0.13 5.12
C ASN A 84 25.69 -0.97 3.85
N PRO A 85 26.69 -1.66 3.26
CA PRO A 85 26.54 -2.32 1.95
C PRO A 85 25.90 -3.73 1.97
N GLY A 86 25.52 -4.27 3.14
CA GLY A 86 25.14 -5.68 3.29
C GLY A 86 23.65 -6.03 3.30
N SER A 87 22.74 -5.18 2.84
CA SER A 87 21.31 -5.55 2.74
C SER A 87 20.96 -6.02 1.32
N ASP A 88 20.88 -7.33 1.12
CA ASP A 88 20.41 -8.00 -0.11
C ASP A 88 18.90 -7.78 -0.40
N ASP A 89 18.37 -6.60 -0.10
CA ASP A 89 16.95 -6.27 -0.32
C ASP A 89 16.68 -5.75 -1.75
N ASP A 90 17.68 -5.78 -2.64
CA ASP A 90 17.55 -5.38 -4.03
C ASP A 90 17.78 -6.59 -4.96
N LEU A 91 16.81 -7.51 -4.99
CA LEU A 91 16.59 -8.42 -6.12
C LEU A 91 15.77 -7.75 -7.24
N GLU A 92 15.67 -6.42 -7.25
CA GLU A 92 15.47 -5.72 -8.51
C GLU A 92 16.84 -5.75 -9.20
N SER A 93 16.97 -6.48 -10.31
CA SER A 93 18.11 -6.34 -11.20
C SER A 93 18.07 -4.93 -11.79
N ASP A 94 18.45 -3.94 -10.99
CA ASP A 94 18.66 -2.58 -11.42
C ASP A 94 19.81 -2.63 -12.42
N VAL A 95 19.47 -2.64 -13.70
CA VAL A 95 20.36 -2.13 -14.73
C VAL A 95 20.79 -0.76 -14.24
N ASP A 96 22.09 -0.62 -14.01
CA ASP A 96 22.77 0.59 -13.55
C ASP A 96 22.07 1.84 -14.08
N MET A 97 21.32 2.51 -13.19
CA MET A 97 20.64 3.77 -13.50
C MET A 97 21.71 4.85 -13.41
N GLY A 98 22.56 4.90 -14.44
CA GLY A 98 23.77 5.72 -14.51
C GLY A 98 23.53 7.13 -13.98
N GLY A 99 24.15 7.41 -12.83
CA GLY A 99 24.15 8.71 -12.20
C GLY A 99 25.55 8.98 -11.65
N VAL A 100 26.35 9.71 -12.43
CA VAL A 100 27.66 10.20 -12.00
C VAL A 100 27.47 11.17 -10.84
N ASP A 101 28.27 10.98 -9.78
CA ASP A 101 28.37 11.76 -8.55
C ASP A 101 28.24 13.29 -8.74
N GLY A 102 27.61 13.94 -7.77
CA GLY A 102 27.56 15.40 -7.65
C GLY A 102 26.39 15.88 -6.80
N ASP A 103 26.68 16.15 -5.53
CA ASP A 103 25.78 16.83 -4.57
C ASP A 103 25.50 18.26 -5.07
N SER A 104 24.44 18.43 -5.88
CA SER A 104 23.77 19.70 -6.28
C SER A 104 22.74 19.52 -7.42
N ARG A 105 22.59 18.33 -8.04
CA ARG A 105 21.60 18.14 -9.11
C ARG A 105 20.16 18.21 -8.60
N ARG A 106 19.28 18.89 -9.37
CA ARG A 106 17.82 18.92 -9.19
C ARG A 106 17.26 17.49 -9.05
N PRO A 107 16.19 17.26 -8.26
CA PRO A 107 15.51 15.95 -8.22
C PRO A 107 15.12 15.48 -9.62
N ASP A 108 15.40 14.21 -9.92
CA ASP A 108 14.98 13.54 -11.17
C ASP A 108 13.48 13.29 -11.09
N ALA A 109 12.68 14.27 -11.49
CA ALA A 109 11.22 14.23 -11.42
C ALA A 109 10.61 15.06 -12.56
N LEU A 110 9.32 14.84 -12.85
CA LEU A 110 8.61 15.60 -13.87
C LEU A 110 8.13 16.95 -13.32
N TYR A 111 8.52 18.04 -13.98
CA TYR A 111 8.07 19.40 -13.65
C TYR A 111 7.12 19.94 -14.71
N TYR A 112 6.37 21.00 -14.36
CA TYR A 112 5.46 21.64 -15.32
C TYR A 112 6.19 22.16 -16.56
N GLU A 113 7.42 22.67 -16.42
CA GLU A 113 8.21 23.12 -17.58
C GLU A 113 8.63 22.01 -18.55
N ASP A 114 8.60 20.75 -18.11
CA ASP A 114 8.92 19.60 -18.96
C ASP A 114 7.71 19.17 -19.82
N VAL A 115 6.54 19.75 -19.57
CA VAL A 115 5.26 19.38 -20.17
C VAL A 115 4.70 20.56 -20.96
N ARG A 116 4.50 20.38 -22.27
CA ARG A 116 3.70 21.31 -23.07
C ARG A 116 2.29 20.76 -23.25
N LEU A 117 1.31 21.62 -23.05
CA LEU A 117 -0.09 21.32 -23.32
C LEU A 117 -0.47 22.00 -24.63
N LEU A 118 -0.95 21.19 -25.57
CA LEU A 118 -1.36 21.65 -26.88
C LEU A 118 -2.83 21.30 -27.09
N VAL A 119 -3.62 22.26 -27.57
CA VAL A 119 -4.96 21.99 -28.11
C VAL A 119 -4.80 21.77 -29.61
N VAL A 120 -4.96 20.53 -30.06
CA VAL A 120 -4.89 20.16 -31.47
C VAL A 120 -6.28 20.27 -32.07
N HIS A 121 -6.45 21.16 -33.06
CA HIS A 121 -7.71 21.35 -33.74
C HIS A 121 -7.87 20.36 -34.90
N SER A 122 -9.04 19.71 -35.00
CA SER A 122 -9.36 18.89 -36.18
C SER A 122 -9.48 19.80 -37.41
N PRO A 123 -8.77 19.51 -38.53
CA PRO A 123 -8.75 20.40 -39.70
C PRO A 123 -10.13 20.61 -40.34
N ASP A 124 -11.04 19.64 -40.21
CA ASP A 124 -12.39 19.71 -40.75
C ASP A 124 -13.47 19.87 -39.67
N ASN A 125 -13.07 20.03 -38.40
CA ASN A 125 -13.95 20.02 -37.22
C ASN A 125 -14.85 18.76 -37.13
N SER A 126 -14.48 17.70 -37.87
CA SER A 126 -15.21 16.42 -37.97
C SER A 126 -14.88 15.48 -36.80
N GLU A 127 -13.71 15.69 -36.18
CA GLU A 127 -13.26 15.01 -34.97
C GLU A 127 -13.11 15.99 -33.80
N ARG A 128 -13.10 15.48 -32.56
CA ARG A 128 -12.96 16.33 -31.37
C ARG A 128 -11.53 16.82 -31.22
N ASP A 129 -11.36 18.08 -30.83
CA ASP A 129 -10.07 18.62 -30.39
C ASP A 129 -9.43 17.72 -29.32
N VAL A 130 -8.13 17.43 -29.48
CA VAL A 130 -7.38 16.56 -28.59
C VAL A 130 -6.39 17.39 -27.78
N LEU A 131 -6.40 17.21 -26.46
CA LEU A 131 -5.34 17.73 -25.60
C LEU A 131 -4.12 16.81 -25.73
N ALA A 132 -3.08 17.29 -26.40
CA ALA A 132 -1.81 16.58 -26.51
C ALA A 132 -0.84 17.06 -25.43
N MET A 133 -0.15 16.11 -24.81
CA MET A 133 0.98 16.37 -23.91
C MET A 133 2.26 16.00 -24.67
N GLU A 134 3.06 17.00 -25.03
CA GLU A 134 4.08 16.80 -26.06
C GLU A 134 5.45 17.40 -25.72
N ARG A 135 6.51 16.77 -26.26
CA ARG A 135 7.83 17.37 -26.51
C ARG A 135 8.03 17.43 -28.03
N VAL A 136 7.39 18.35 -28.75
CA VAL A 136 7.53 18.43 -30.22
C VAL A 136 8.05 19.74 -30.75
N HIS A 137 8.78 19.56 -31.85
CA HIS A 137 9.24 20.57 -32.77
C HIS A 137 8.54 20.33 -34.11
N GLY A 138 7.74 21.29 -34.56
CA GLY A 138 7.11 21.28 -35.90
C GLY A 138 5.91 22.23 -35.98
N PRO A 139 5.57 22.77 -37.17
CA PRO A 139 4.40 23.61 -37.34
C PRO A 139 3.14 22.75 -37.38
N VAL A 140 2.31 22.86 -36.34
CA VAL A 140 1.00 22.20 -36.23
C VAL A 140 -0.06 23.27 -36.00
N ASN A 141 -1.29 23.04 -36.47
CA ASN A 141 -2.47 23.85 -36.14
C ASN A 141 -2.88 23.59 -34.68
N CYS A 142 -2.04 24.01 -33.74
CA CYS A 142 -2.24 23.84 -32.32
C CYS A 142 -2.07 25.14 -31.56
N THR A 143 -2.88 25.32 -30.51
CA THR A 143 -2.71 26.41 -29.56
C THR A 143 -1.92 25.90 -28.36
N GLU A 144 -0.76 26.49 -28.10
CA GLU A 144 0.03 26.19 -26.89
C GLU A 144 -0.57 26.86 -25.65
N LEU A 145 -0.80 26.06 -24.61
CA LEU A 145 -1.22 26.55 -23.31
C LEU A 145 0.02 26.70 -22.42
N HIS A 146 0.38 27.94 -22.13
CA HIS A 146 1.53 28.24 -21.28
C HIS A 146 1.20 28.09 -19.79
N TRP A 147 2.11 27.46 -19.06
CA TRP A 147 2.10 27.50 -17.61
C TRP A 147 2.48 28.89 -17.11
N LYS A 148 1.98 29.28 -15.94
CA LYS A 148 2.50 30.46 -15.25
C LYS A 148 3.96 30.24 -14.84
N ASP A 149 4.77 31.29 -14.88
CA ASP A 149 6.20 31.22 -14.52
C ASP A 149 6.45 30.62 -13.14
N GLU A 150 5.59 30.93 -12.16
CA GLU A 150 5.64 30.40 -10.80
C GLU A 150 5.47 28.86 -10.72
N MET A 151 4.82 28.26 -11.72
CA MET A 151 4.54 26.82 -11.75
C MET A 151 5.69 26.00 -12.34
N LEU A 152 6.54 26.61 -13.19
CA LEU A 152 7.51 25.90 -14.03
C LEU A 152 8.47 25.00 -13.24
N LYS A 153 8.94 25.47 -12.07
CA LYS A 153 9.86 24.73 -11.19
C LYS A 153 9.15 23.86 -10.15
N THR A 154 7.82 23.78 -10.18
CA THR A 154 7.04 22.93 -9.29
C THR A 154 6.94 21.51 -9.86
N PRO A 155 7.24 20.46 -9.08
CA PRO A 155 7.06 19.08 -9.55
C PRO A 155 5.57 18.74 -9.67
N ILE A 156 5.19 17.99 -10.71
CA ILE A 156 3.80 17.60 -10.96
C ILE A 156 3.34 16.59 -9.88
N PHE A 157 4.16 15.57 -9.64
CA PHE A 157 3.93 14.54 -8.64
C PHE A 157 4.61 14.94 -7.33
N ARG A 158 3.80 15.11 -6.28
CA ARG A 158 4.25 15.73 -5.02
C ARG A 158 3.99 14.82 -3.83
N ARG A 159 4.85 14.95 -2.82
CA ARG A 159 4.67 14.33 -1.51
C ARG A 159 3.46 14.96 -0.80
N ASP A 160 2.83 14.17 0.07
CA ASP A 160 1.77 14.64 0.94
C ASP A 160 2.10 15.92 1.71
N GLY A 161 1.32 16.97 1.46
CA GLY A 161 1.40 18.25 2.17
C GLY A 161 2.72 18.99 1.95
N SER A 162 3.43 18.68 0.87
CA SER A 162 4.74 19.28 0.54
C SER A 162 4.82 19.61 -0.94
N GLU A 163 5.57 20.66 -1.26
CA GLU A 163 5.94 21.03 -2.63
C GLU A 163 7.09 20.18 -3.19
N ALA A 164 7.66 19.28 -2.38
CA ALA A 164 8.72 18.39 -2.81
C ALA A 164 8.19 17.29 -3.75
N ALA A 165 9.06 16.88 -4.69
CA ALA A 165 8.79 15.77 -5.59
C ALA A 165 8.44 14.48 -4.83
N LEU A 166 7.56 13.67 -5.42
CA LEU A 166 7.18 12.37 -4.90
C LEU A 166 8.41 11.43 -4.95
N PRO A 167 8.82 10.79 -3.83
CA PRO A 167 9.94 9.87 -3.84
C PRO A 167 9.56 8.51 -4.43
N TYR A 168 10.51 7.83 -5.08
CA TYR A 168 10.27 6.56 -5.79
C TYR A 168 9.64 5.46 -4.92
N ASN A 169 10.01 5.35 -3.64
CA ASN A 169 9.41 4.37 -2.74
C ASN A 169 7.91 4.59 -2.53
N GLN A 170 7.43 5.83 -2.55
CA GLN A 170 5.99 6.16 -2.45
C GLN A 170 5.22 5.86 -3.74
N LEU A 171 5.90 5.59 -4.86
CA LEU A 171 5.31 5.01 -6.07
C LEU A 171 5.39 3.47 -6.05
N ARG A 172 6.59 2.94 -5.79
CA ARG A 172 6.90 1.50 -5.85
C ARG A 172 6.05 0.68 -4.87
N ASP A 173 5.94 1.12 -3.62
CA ASP A 173 5.31 0.29 -2.57
C ASP A 173 3.78 0.17 -2.80
N PRO A 174 3.03 1.25 -3.11
CA PRO A 174 1.63 1.13 -3.52
C PRO A 174 1.43 0.35 -4.81
N LEU A 175 2.35 0.44 -5.78
CA LEU A 175 2.27 -0.33 -7.02
C LEU A 175 2.36 -1.84 -6.77
N ASN A 176 3.34 -2.27 -5.96
CA ASN A 176 3.46 -3.67 -5.56
C ASN A 176 2.19 -4.16 -4.82
N CYS A 177 1.63 -3.31 -3.95
CA CYS A 177 0.39 -3.62 -3.24
C CYS A 177 -0.79 -3.77 -4.21
N LEU A 178 -0.91 -2.86 -5.18
CA LEU A 178 -1.97 -2.88 -6.17
C LEU A 178 -1.94 -4.16 -7.03
N GLY A 179 -0.76 -4.63 -7.42
CA GLY A 179 -0.61 -5.90 -8.11
C GLY A 179 -1.16 -7.08 -7.28
N LYS A 180 -0.86 -7.09 -5.97
CA LYS A 180 -1.37 -8.12 -5.05
C LYS A 180 -2.90 -8.08 -4.92
N ILE A 181 -3.47 -6.88 -4.71
CA ILE A 181 -4.92 -6.65 -4.59
C ILE A 181 -5.65 -7.06 -5.87
N SER A 182 -5.02 -6.82 -7.02
CA SER A 182 -5.59 -7.15 -8.32
C SER A 182 -5.60 -8.65 -8.60
N GLY A 183 -4.91 -9.47 -7.80
CA GLY A 183 -4.84 -10.92 -7.98
C GLY A 183 -3.76 -11.36 -8.97
N ILE A 184 -2.84 -10.47 -9.35
CA ILE A 184 -1.75 -10.79 -10.27
C ILE A 184 -0.74 -11.70 -9.58
N ASN A 185 -0.29 -12.73 -10.29
CA ASN A 185 0.69 -13.69 -9.80
C ASN A 185 2.08 -13.04 -9.69
N GLU A 186 2.55 -12.46 -10.80
CA GLU A 186 3.86 -11.82 -10.88
C GLU A 186 3.89 -10.50 -10.09
N LYS A 187 5.08 -10.17 -9.58
CA LYS A 187 5.31 -8.88 -8.93
C LYS A 187 5.13 -7.74 -9.94
N LEU A 188 4.16 -6.86 -9.67
CA LEU A 188 3.91 -5.68 -10.49
C LEU A 188 4.97 -4.60 -10.21
N THR A 189 5.86 -4.38 -11.18
CA THR A 189 6.87 -3.31 -11.13
C THR A 189 6.58 -2.25 -12.19
N ASN A 190 7.24 -1.10 -12.07
CA ASN A 190 7.11 -0.05 -13.09
C ASN A 190 7.60 -0.52 -14.47
N TYR A 191 8.57 -1.43 -14.52
CA TYR A 191 9.12 -1.96 -15.77
C TYR A 191 8.12 -2.83 -16.54
N CYS A 192 7.12 -3.43 -15.86
CA CYS A 192 6.03 -4.15 -16.52
C CYS A 192 5.30 -3.28 -17.57
N PHE A 193 5.08 -1.99 -17.25
CA PHE A 193 4.46 -1.02 -18.17
C PHE A 193 5.34 -0.76 -19.39
N ARG A 194 6.63 -0.54 -19.15
CA ARG A 194 7.61 -0.29 -20.21
C ARG A 194 7.76 -1.51 -21.12
N HIS A 195 7.81 -2.71 -20.57
CA HIS A 195 7.79 -3.96 -21.33
C HIS A 195 6.50 -4.07 -22.17
N GLY A 196 5.35 -3.77 -21.56
CA GLY A 196 4.05 -3.67 -22.22
C GLY A 196 4.09 -2.88 -23.53
N ILE A 197 4.48 -1.62 -23.41
CA ILE A 197 4.49 -0.68 -24.53
C ILE A 197 5.60 -0.97 -25.52
N ALA A 198 6.79 -1.33 -25.05
CA ALA A 198 7.89 -1.70 -25.94
C ALA A 198 7.46 -2.84 -26.88
N ASN A 199 6.75 -3.85 -26.35
CA ASN A 199 6.20 -4.93 -27.16
C ASN A 199 5.10 -4.45 -28.12
N VAL A 200 4.22 -3.52 -27.72
CA VAL A 200 3.20 -2.98 -28.64
C VAL A 200 3.86 -2.22 -29.81
N VAL A 201 4.84 -1.36 -29.51
CA VAL A 201 5.55 -0.55 -30.50
C VAL A 201 6.37 -1.42 -31.45
N ASP A 202 7.03 -2.46 -30.94
CA ASP A 202 7.79 -3.43 -31.75
C ASP A 202 6.95 -4.11 -32.85
N HIS A 203 5.65 -4.30 -32.60
CA HIS A 203 4.73 -4.89 -33.59
C HIS A 203 4.10 -3.84 -34.52
N ALA A 204 4.06 -2.57 -34.11
CA ALA A 204 3.30 -1.50 -34.77
C ALA A 204 4.18 -0.48 -35.50
N ALA A 205 5.47 -0.40 -35.18
CA ALA A 205 6.39 0.62 -35.68
C ALA A 205 7.74 0.00 -36.07
N THR A 206 8.61 0.80 -36.67
CA THR A 206 9.97 0.38 -37.04
C THR A 206 10.88 0.28 -35.81
N ASP A 207 11.92 -0.55 -35.91
CA ASP A 207 12.99 -0.66 -34.89
C ASP A 207 13.54 0.71 -34.46
N ALA A 208 13.72 1.63 -35.40
CA ALA A 208 14.21 2.99 -35.11
C ALA A 208 13.24 3.78 -34.22
N VAL A 209 11.93 3.69 -34.47
CA VAL A 209 10.89 4.36 -33.65
C VAL A 209 10.81 3.69 -32.27
N ARG A 210 10.90 2.37 -32.21
CA ARG A 210 10.95 1.61 -30.95
C ARG A 210 12.17 2.01 -30.12
N ASP A 211 13.36 2.02 -30.70
CA ASP A 211 14.61 2.36 -30.00
C ASP A 211 14.62 3.82 -29.52
N GLN A 212 14.06 4.74 -30.32
CA GLN A 212 13.83 6.13 -29.93
C GLN A 212 12.90 6.25 -28.71
N MET A 213 11.79 5.50 -28.70
CA MET A 213 10.83 5.48 -27.60
C MET A 213 11.44 4.93 -26.31
N ILE A 214 12.20 3.84 -26.40
CA ILE A 214 12.89 3.24 -25.24
C ILE A 214 14.17 4.04 -24.90
N ARG A 215 14.50 5.11 -25.64
CA ARG A 215 15.67 5.99 -25.43
C ARG A 215 16.99 5.21 -25.28
N TYR A 216 17.18 4.18 -26.10
CA TYR A 216 18.44 3.45 -26.19
C TYR A 216 19.16 3.80 -27.49
N ASN A 217 20.47 3.52 -27.53
CA ASN A 217 21.23 3.58 -28.78
C ASN A 217 20.55 2.69 -29.84
N ALA A 218 20.67 3.03 -31.12
CA ALA A 218 20.04 2.37 -32.28
C ALA A 218 20.56 0.94 -32.54
N ASN A 219 20.57 0.11 -31.50
CA ASN A 219 21.05 -1.25 -31.48
C ASN A 219 19.99 -2.13 -30.80
N SER A 220 19.16 -2.77 -31.63
CA SER A 220 18.08 -3.68 -31.24
C SER A 220 18.53 -4.85 -30.34
N ALA A 221 19.84 -5.12 -30.22
CA ALA A 221 20.37 -6.15 -29.32
C ALA A 221 20.00 -5.91 -27.84
N LEU A 222 19.93 -4.65 -27.41
CA LEU A 222 19.54 -4.31 -26.03
C LEU A 222 18.04 -4.46 -25.81
N TYR A 223 17.23 -4.13 -26.82
CA TYR A 223 15.78 -4.43 -26.79
C TYR A 223 15.55 -5.94 -26.66
N ASN A 224 16.21 -6.74 -27.51
CA ASN A 224 16.10 -8.20 -27.48
C ASN A 224 16.52 -8.79 -26.13
N GLY A 225 17.58 -8.25 -25.51
CA GLY A 225 18.05 -8.70 -24.20
C GLY A 225 17.16 -8.28 -23.03
N HIS A 226 16.54 -7.09 -23.07
CA HIS A 226 15.84 -6.51 -21.92
C HIS A 226 14.31 -6.50 -22.02
N TYR A 227 13.73 -6.29 -23.20
CA TYR A 227 12.31 -5.96 -23.38
C TYR A 227 11.53 -6.94 -24.28
N ALA A 228 12.21 -7.66 -25.17
CA ALA A 228 11.55 -8.66 -26.00
C ALA A 228 10.86 -9.70 -25.12
N ASN A 229 9.61 -9.99 -25.45
CA ASN A 229 8.82 -10.99 -24.76
C ASN A 229 9.30 -12.40 -25.16
N GLU A 230 9.47 -13.26 -24.15
CA GLU A 230 9.83 -14.67 -24.35
C GLU A 230 8.67 -15.46 -24.98
N LYS A 231 7.43 -15.03 -24.73
CA LYS A 231 6.25 -15.63 -25.35
C LYS A 231 6.10 -15.11 -26.78
N VAL A 232 6.21 -16.01 -27.75
CA VAL A 232 5.98 -15.73 -29.18
C VAL A 232 4.53 -15.26 -29.38
N ARG A 233 4.36 -13.99 -29.72
CA ARG A 233 3.06 -13.36 -30.05
C ARG A 233 2.67 -13.51 -31.52
N PHE A 234 3.20 -14.53 -32.18
CA PHE A 234 2.91 -14.85 -33.56
C PHE A 234 2.14 -16.16 -33.62
N ASP A 235 1.04 -16.18 -34.37
CA ASP A 235 0.26 -17.38 -34.61
C ASP A 235 0.98 -18.27 -35.62
N VAL A 236 2.06 -18.92 -35.16
CA VAL A 236 2.89 -19.80 -35.98
C VAL A 236 2.03 -20.89 -36.64
N GLN A 237 1.04 -21.39 -35.90
CA GLN A 237 0.17 -22.45 -36.38
C GLN A 237 -0.73 -21.97 -37.52
N SER A 238 -1.47 -20.86 -37.36
CA SER A 238 -2.32 -20.36 -38.44
C SER A 238 -1.50 -19.88 -39.62
N ALA A 239 -0.36 -19.23 -39.38
CA ALA A 239 0.56 -18.81 -40.45
C ALA A 239 1.09 -20.00 -41.25
N GLY A 240 1.56 -21.05 -40.58
CA GLY A 240 2.05 -22.28 -41.24
C GLY A 240 0.95 -23.04 -41.97
N LEU A 241 -0.30 -22.93 -41.53
CA LEU A 241 -1.47 -23.57 -42.16
C LEU A 241 -2.18 -22.67 -43.19
N GLY A 242 -1.68 -21.45 -43.46
CA GLY A 242 -2.33 -20.50 -44.38
C GLY A 242 -3.71 -20.01 -43.93
N ARG A 243 -3.98 -20.04 -42.62
CA ARG A 243 -5.26 -19.63 -42.01
C ARG A 243 -5.20 -18.20 -41.49
N PRO A 244 -6.34 -17.50 -41.40
CA PRO A 244 -6.42 -16.24 -40.67
C PRO A 244 -5.95 -16.42 -39.22
N SER A 245 -5.09 -15.52 -38.75
CA SER A 245 -4.52 -15.57 -37.40
C SER A 245 -5.59 -15.34 -36.32
N VAL A 246 -5.51 -16.10 -35.22
CA VAL A 246 -6.26 -15.84 -33.97
C VAL A 246 -5.52 -14.87 -33.04
N GLY A 247 -4.85 -13.87 -33.61
CA GLY A 247 -3.95 -12.96 -32.89
C GLY A 247 -4.56 -12.24 -31.69
N GLY A 248 -5.89 -12.05 -31.66
CA GLY A 248 -6.59 -11.50 -30.49
C GLY A 248 -6.48 -12.38 -29.24
N VAL A 249 -6.67 -13.69 -29.39
CA VAL A 249 -6.57 -14.66 -28.29
C VAL A 249 -5.13 -14.78 -27.82
N LEU A 250 -4.17 -14.85 -28.76
CA LEU A 250 -2.75 -14.91 -28.44
C LEU A 250 -2.26 -13.69 -27.66
N ARG A 251 -2.78 -12.48 -27.96
CA ARG A 251 -2.46 -11.28 -27.17
C ARG A 251 -2.88 -11.44 -25.71
N MET A 252 -4.10 -11.92 -25.46
CA MET A 252 -4.59 -12.17 -24.09
C MET A 252 -3.72 -13.17 -23.32
N LEU A 253 -3.17 -14.19 -24.00
CA LEU A 253 -2.28 -15.20 -23.40
C LEU A 253 -0.89 -14.66 -22.98
N THR A 254 -0.59 -13.41 -23.30
CA THR A 254 0.71 -12.80 -23.01
C THR A 254 0.65 -11.64 -22.02
N HIS A 255 -0.53 -11.30 -21.51
CA HIS A 255 -0.74 -10.26 -20.50
C HIS A 255 -0.58 -10.82 -19.09
N MET A 256 -0.27 -9.97 -18.11
CA MET A 256 -0.13 -10.39 -16.71
C MET A 256 -1.44 -10.94 -16.14
N SER A 257 -2.58 -10.47 -16.66
CA SER A 257 -3.92 -10.87 -16.25
C SER A 257 -4.25 -12.31 -16.60
N LEU A 258 -3.46 -13.01 -17.44
CA LEU A 258 -3.73 -14.39 -17.80
C LEU A 258 -3.81 -15.30 -16.57
N MET A 259 -2.85 -15.16 -15.66
CA MET A 259 -2.77 -15.96 -14.43
C MET A 259 -3.41 -15.23 -13.24
N CYS A 260 -4.16 -14.14 -13.49
CA CYS A 260 -4.77 -13.37 -12.44
C CYS A 260 -5.88 -14.17 -11.77
N ASN A 261 -5.79 -14.28 -10.44
CA ASN A 261 -6.83 -14.90 -9.63
C ASN A 261 -7.32 -13.91 -8.57
N PRO A 262 -8.55 -13.36 -8.70
CA PRO A 262 -9.11 -12.43 -7.72
C PRO A 262 -9.27 -13.00 -6.30
N ARG A 263 -9.26 -14.33 -6.14
CA ARG A 263 -9.30 -15.03 -4.84
C ARG A 263 -7.93 -15.11 -4.16
N ALA A 264 -6.85 -14.74 -4.86
CA ALA A 264 -5.51 -14.85 -4.33
C ALA A 264 -5.36 -14.00 -3.05
N PRO A 265 -4.88 -14.60 -1.94
CA PRO A 265 -4.77 -13.89 -0.68
C PRO A 265 -3.77 -12.74 -0.79
N VAL A 266 -4.19 -11.54 -0.34
CA VAL A 266 -3.34 -10.34 -0.29
C VAL A 266 -2.41 -10.40 0.92
N HIS A 267 -2.91 -10.96 2.03
CA HIS A 267 -2.19 -11.15 3.29
C HIS A 267 -2.22 -12.63 3.67
N ILE A 268 -1.17 -13.09 4.34
CA ILE A 268 -1.14 -14.43 4.94
C ILE A 268 -2.15 -14.45 6.10
N PRO A 269 -3.01 -15.47 6.21
CA PRO A 269 -3.88 -15.63 7.36
C PRO A 269 -3.09 -15.78 8.67
N GLU A 270 -3.60 -15.20 9.75
CA GLU A 270 -2.90 -15.16 11.06
C GLU A 270 -2.61 -16.56 11.60
N GLU A 271 -3.49 -17.54 11.33
CA GLU A 271 -3.32 -18.95 11.71
C GLU A 271 -2.07 -19.59 11.09
N TYR A 272 -1.78 -19.27 9.81
CA TYR A 272 -0.57 -19.75 9.14
C TYR A 272 0.67 -19.09 9.73
N LEU A 273 0.61 -17.79 10.04
CA LEU A 273 1.71 -17.08 10.69
C LEU A 273 1.98 -17.61 12.10
N ALA A 274 0.94 -17.95 12.86
CA ALA A 274 1.05 -18.50 14.22
C ALA A 274 1.64 -19.91 14.25
N ALA A 275 1.48 -20.68 13.17
CA ALA A 275 2.04 -22.03 13.06
C ALA A 275 3.55 -22.04 12.71
N LEU A 276 4.12 -20.91 12.26
CA LEU A 276 5.53 -20.85 11.87
C LEU A 276 6.45 -20.79 13.10
N PRO A 277 7.59 -21.52 13.08
CA PRO A 277 8.56 -21.43 14.16
C PRO A 277 9.19 -20.02 14.22
N PRO A 278 9.62 -19.56 15.41
CA PRO A 278 10.35 -18.30 15.53
C PRO A 278 11.63 -18.32 14.68
N ASP A 279 11.88 -17.23 13.95
CA ASP A 279 13.08 -17.08 13.15
C ASP A 279 14.33 -17.04 14.06
N PRO A 280 15.35 -17.87 13.80
CA PRO A 280 16.52 -17.98 14.67
C PRO A 280 17.36 -16.70 14.71
N VAL A 281 17.43 -15.94 13.60
CA VAL A 281 18.18 -14.68 13.52
C VAL A 281 17.47 -13.60 14.34
N ILE A 282 16.15 -13.51 14.21
CA ILE A 282 15.35 -12.57 15.01
C ILE A 282 15.48 -12.92 16.50
N THR A 283 15.37 -14.20 16.84
CA THR A 283 15.49 -14.68 18.21
C THR A 283 16.86 -14.36 18.82
N ALA A 284 17.95 -14.57 18.06
CA ALA A 284 19.30 -14.24 18.50
C ALA A 284 19.49 -12.73 18.74
N LEU A 285 19.01 -11.87 17.83
CA LEU A 285 19.07 -10.42 17.98
C LEU A 285 18.25 -9.93 19.19
N GLU A 286 17.10 -10.57 19.46
CA GLU A 286 16.29 -10.25 20.63
C GLU A 286 16.98 -10.64 21.94
N GLN A 287 17.64 -11.80 21.97
CA GLN A 287 18.45 -12.23 23.11
C GLN A 287 19.64 -11.29 23.35
N GLU A 288 20.37 -10.91 22.30
CA GLU A 288 21.49 -9.96 22.39
C GLU A 288 21.04 -8.61 22.95
N ARG A 289 19.90 -8.10 22.45
CA ARG A 289 19.31 -6.84 22.96
C ARG A 289 18.91 -6.97 24.43
N GLU A 290 18.38 -8.11 24.85
CA GLU A 290 17.96 -8.32 26.23
C GLU A 290 19.14 -8.48 27.19
N GLN A 291 20.22 -9.15 26.75
CA GLN A 291 21.48 -9.24 27.47
C GLN A 291 22.12 -7.86 27.67
N LEU A 292 22.15 -7.04 26.61
CA LEU A 292 22.64 -5.65 26.68
C LEU A 292 21.79 -4.78 27.62
N LYS A 293 20.49 -5.02 27.67
CA LYS A 293 19.60 -4.33 28.60
C LYS A 293 19.79 -4.78 30.04
N ALA A 294 20.07 -6.06 30.27
CA ALA A 294 20.14 -6.67 31.60
C ALA A 294 18.94 -6.28 32.51
N GLY A 295 17.74 -6.16 31.94
CA GLY A 295 16.53 -5.73 32.64
C GLY A 295 16.37 -4.22 32.85
N ALA A 296 17.29 -3.38 32.36
CA ALA A 296 17.19 -1.92 32.48
C ALA A 296 16.04 -1.35 31.62
N TYR A 297 15.07 -0.72 32.28
CA TYR A 297 13.91 -0.11 31.63
C TYR A 297 14.23 1.25 30.98
N ARG A 298 15.24 1.99 31.48
CA ARG A 298 15.61 3.33 31.00
C ARG A 298 17.05 3.35 30.50
N ILE A 299 17.19 3.54 29.20
CA ILE A 299 18.48 3.41 28.47
C ILE A 299 18.97 4.77 27.96
N LYS A 300 18.11 5.79 27.99
CA LYS A 300 18.42 7.14 27.48
C LYS A 300 19.56 7.78 28.28
N GLY A 301 20.65 8.15 27.61
CA GLY A 301 21.86 8.74 28.20
C GLY A 301 22.92 7.71 28.61
N THR A 302 22.72 6.42 28.33
CA THR A 302 23.70 5.36 28.66
C THR A 302 24.60 5.04 27.47
N SER A 303 25.78 4.48 27.73
CA SER A 303 26.73 4.04 26.69
C SER A 303 26.13 2.98 25.76
N ILE A 304 25.17 2.19 26.24
CA ILE A 304 24.50 1.12 25.49
C ILE A 304 23.31 1.61 24.63
N GLU A 305 22.92 2.88 24.71
CA GLU A 305 21.74 3.42 24.00
C GLU A 305 21.84 3.27 22.48
N ALA A 306 22.99 3.62 21.92
CA ALA A 306 23.23 3.53 20.48
C ALA A 306 23.10 2.08 19.99
N GLU A 307 23.63 1.15 20.77
CA GLU A 307 23.64 -0.28 20.42
C GLU A 307 22.25 -0.90 20.54
N VAL A 308 21.50 -0.58 21.60
CA VAL A 308 20.10 -1.01 21.74
C VAL A 308 19.22 -0.46 20.60
N ARG A 309 19.48 0.77 20.14
CA ARG A 309 18.80 1.34 18.96
C ARG A 309 19.18 0.59 17.68
N ARG A 310 20.47 0.29 17.48
CA ARG A 310 20.97 -0.50 16.34
C ARG A 310 20.30 -1.87 16.29
N LEU A 311 20.29 -2.61 17.41
CA LEU A 311 19.65 -3.92 17.53
C LEU A 311 18.14 -3.84 17.32
N THR A 312 17.46 -2.82 17.87
CA THR A 312 16.02 -2.64 17.64
C THR A 312 15.70 -2.39 16.16
N ALA A 313 16.52 -1.60 15.47
CA ALA A 313 16.38 -1.40 14.04
C ALA A 313 16.67 -2.70 13.26
N ALA A 314 17.73 -3.44 13.61
CA ALA A 314 18.06 -4.72 12.99
C ALA A 314 16.94 -5.76 13.16
N ILE A 315 16.36 -5.89 14.35
CA ILE A 315 15.18 -6.74 14.62
C ILE A 315 14.00 -6.31 13.73
N GLY A 316 13.75 -5.00 13.62
CA GLY A 316 12.68 -4.47 12.77
C GLY A 316 12.87 -4.80 11.29
N SER A 317 14.10 -4.64 10.78
CA SER A 317 14.47 -4.99 9.41
C SER A 317 14.37 -6.50 9.16
N ALA A 318 14.91 -7.32 10.06
CA ALA A 318 14.84 -8.78 9.96
C ALA A 318 13.40 -9.30 9.97
N ARG A 319 12.54 -8.77 10.86
CA ARG A 319 11.09 -9.07 10.88
C ARG A 319 10.40 -8.70 9.57
N THR A 320 10.75 -7.56 8.99
CA THR A 320 10.17 -7.10 7.73
C THR A 320 10.62 -8.00 6.58
N LYS A 321 11.90 -8.34 6.51
CA LYS A 321 12.47 -9.26 5.52
C LYS A 321 11.83 -10.66 5.61
N CYS A 322 11.78 -11.23 6.81
CA CYS A 322 11.15 -12.52 7.08
C CYS A 322 9.67 -12.53 6.64
N ARG A 323 8.89 -11.50 7.04
CA ARG A 323 7.49 -11.37 6.62
C ARG A 323 7.34 -11.26 5.09
N ASN A 324 8.22 -10.52 4.42
CA ASN A 324 8.17 -10.37 2.98
C ASN A 324 8.46 -11.69 2.26
N ILE A 325 9.45 -12.47 2.73
CA ILE A 325 9.78 -13.80 2.21
C ILE A 325 8.58 -14.73 2.39
N ILE A 326 8.07 -14.88 3.62
CA ILE A 326 6.92 -15.75 3.90
C ILE A 326 5.72 -15.34 3.04
N SER A 327 5.47 -14.03 2.88
CA SER A 327 4.34 -13.53 2.09
C SER A 327 4.49 -13.83 0.61
N GLN A 328 5.71 -13.86 0.10
CA GLN A 328 5.98 -14.20 -1.29
C GLN A 328 5.82 -15.71 -1.49
N GLU A 329 6.47 -16.53 -0.67
CA GLU A 329 6.40 -17.99 -0.75
C GLU A 329 4.97 -18.51 -0.61
N PHE A 330 4.19 -17.98 0.34
CA PHE A 330 2.79 -18.38 0.52
C PHE A 330 1.94 -18.07 -0.72
N ARG A 331 2.21 -16.94 -1.38
CA ARG A 331 1.50 -16.53 -2.60
C ARG A 331 1.94 -17.38 -3.80
N ASP A 332 3.23 -17.63 -3.94
CA ASP A 332 3.78 -18.47 -5.01
C ASP A 332 3.26 -19.90 -4.90
N GLU A 333 3.19 -20.46 -3.68
CA GLU A 333 2.58 -21.77 -3.43
C GLU A 333 1.08 -21.78 -3.77
N TYR A 334 0.35 -20.71 -3.44
CA TYR A 334 -1.06 -20.59 -3.83
C TYR A 334 -1.24 -20.69 -5.36
N PHE A 335 -0.46 -19.94 -6.14
CA PHE A 335 -0.57 -19.98 -7.60
C PHE A 335 -0.05 -21.27 -8.21
N ARG A 336 0.86 -21.98 -7.53
CA ARG A 336 1.34 -23.30 -7.94
C ARG A 336 0.27 -24.38 -7.77
N ARG A 337 -0.39 -24.43 -6.59
CA ARG A 337 -1.37 -25.48 -6.26
C ARG A 337 -2.73 -25.27 -6.92
N ARG A 338 -3.16 -24.01 -7.08
CA ARG A 338 -4.54 -23.70 -7.47
C ARG A 338 -5.01 -24.30 -8.80
N PRO A 339 -4.23 -24.22 -9.90
CA PRO A 339 -4.66 -24.82 -11.16
C PRO A 339 -4.95 -26.32 -11.04
N THR A 340 -4.12 -27.05 -10.29
CA THR A 340 -4.32 -28.49 -10.04
C THR A 340 -5.59 -28.73 -9.24
N GLU A 341 -5.81 -27.98 -8.17
CA GLU A 341 -7.03 -28.08 -7.35
C GLU A 341 -8.29 -27.79 -8.18
N ASP A 342 -8.28 -26.76 -9.02
CA ASP A 342 -9.43 -26.42 -9.88
C ASP A 342 -9.72 -27.54 -10.90
N ILE A 343 -8.68 -28.16 -11.49
CA ILE A 343 -8.81 -29.33 -12.38
C ILE A 343 -9.41 -30.53 -11.61
N GLU A 344 -8.90 -30.83 -10.42
CA GLU A 344 -9.40 -31.93 -9.60
C GLU A 344 -10.86 -31.71 -9.19
N ARG A 345 -11.24 -30.50 -8.77
CA ARG A 345 -12.64 -30.16 -8.44
C ARG A 345 -13.56 -30.35 -9.65
N HIS A 346 -13.13 -29.87 -10.81
CA HIS A 346 -13.87 -30.03 -12.07
C HIS A 346 -14.06 -31.51 -12.43
N ASN A 347 -12.99 -32.31 -12.38
CA ASN A 347 -13.03 -33.75 -12.65
C ASN A 347 -13.93 -34.51 -11.65
N ASN A 348 -14.00 -34.02 -10.41
CA ASN A 348 -14.86 -34.57 -9.36
C ASN A 348 -16.32 -34.09 -9.43
N GLY A 349 -16.69 -33.31 -10.46
CA GLY A 349 -18.04 -32.75 -10.63
C GLY A 349 -18.43 -31.74 -9.54
N GLN A 350 -17.46 -31.19 -8.81
CA GLN A 350 -17.71 -30.16 -7.81
C GLN A 350 -17.94 -28.82 -8.51
N LEU A 351 -18.90 -28.04 -8.01
CA LEU A 351 -19.15 -26.70 -8.52
C LEU A 351 -17.89 -25.83 -8.38
N GLU A 352 -17.59 -25.06 -9.43
CA GLU A 352 -16.57 -24.03 -9.37
C GLU A 352 -16.83 -23.15 -8.15
N GLU A 353 -15.78 -22.89 -7.38
CA GLU A 353 -15.88 -21.96 -6.26
C GLU A 353 -16.33 -20.62 -6.84
N GLU A 354 -17.34 -19.97 -6.26
CA GLU A 354 -17.80 -18.67 -6.74
C GLU A 354 -16.88 -17.56 -6.19
N TYR A 355 -16.50 -16.59 -7.02
CA TYR A 355 -15.78 -15.42 -6.53
C TYR A 355 -16.79 -14.37 -6.10
N ILE A 356 -16.82 -14.07 -4.81
CA ILE A 356 -17.62 -12.96 -4.29
C ILE A 356 -16.73 -11.71 -4.26
N GLU A 357 -17.05 -10.73 -5.10
CA GLU A 357 -16.32 -9.47 -5.11
C GLU A 357 -16.53 -8.74 -3.77
N PRO A 358 -15.46 -8.33 -3.07
CA PRO A 358 -15.59 -7.72 -1.76
C PRO A 358 -16.25 -6.34 -1.89
N VAL A 359 -17.37 -6.15 -1.20
CA VAL A 359 -17.97 -4.81 -1.07
C VAL A 359 -17.01 -3.92 -0.29
N VAL A 360 -16.54 -2.85 -0.93
CA VAL A 360 -15.70 -1.83 -0.30
C VAL A 360 -16.57 -0.64 0.06
N GLU A 361 -16.77 -0.43 1.35
CA GLU A 361 -17.38 0.80 1.85
C GLU A 361 -16.33 1.90 1.89
N TYR A 362 -16.54 2.96 1.11
CA TYR A 362 -15.66 4.12 1.10
C TYR A 362 -16.16 5.15 2.11
N GLU A 363 -15.24 5.70 2.91
CA GLU A 363 -15.55 6.77 3.86
C GLU A 363 -15.87 8.10 3.19
N ILE A 364 -15.32 8.30 1.98
CA ILE A 364 -15.44 9.54 1.25
C ILE A 364 -16.55 9.40 0.19
N PRO A 365 -17.64 10.17 0.30
CA PRO A 365 -18.74 10.13 -0.66
C PRO A 365 -18.29 10.42 -2.10
N GLU A 366 -17.36 11.35 -2.29
CA GLU A 366 -16.80 11.71 -3.60
C GLU A 366 -16.13 10.50 -4.25
N ARG A 367 -15.40 9.68 -3.49
CA ARG A 367 -14.79 8.45 -3.98
C ARG A 367 -15.85 7.44 -4.41
N THR A 368 -16.91 7.27 -3.61
CA THR A 368 -18.04 6.39 -3.94
C THR A 368 -18.71 6.81 -5.25
N GLN A 369 -18.99 8.10 -5.41
CA GLN A 369 -19.60 8.64 -6.62
C GLN A 369 -18.67 8.50 -7.83
N LEU A 370 -17.38 8.76 -7.64
CA LEU A 370 -16.38 8.64 -8.68
C LEU A 370 -16.29 7.20 -9.19
N VAL A 371 -16.21 6.20 -8.30
CA VAL A 371 -16.20 4.77 -8.66
C VAL A 371 -17.44 4.39 -9.48
N LYS A 372 -18.64 4.82 -9.07
CA LYS A 372 -19.88 4.58 -9.82
C LYS A 372 -19.85 5.19 -11.23
N LEU A 373 -19.06 6.24 -11.44
CA LEU A 373 -18.93 6.91 -12.74
C LEU A 373 -17.77 6.40 -13.60
N ILE A 374 -16.72 5.80 -13.05
CA ILE A 374 -15.55 5.39 -13.85
C ILE A 374 -15.39 3.88 -14.02
N CYS A 375 -15.91 3.08 -13.08
CA CYS A 375 -15.71 1.64 -13.09
C CYS A 375 -16.69 0.85 -13.98
N PRO A 376 -17.99 1.23 -14.09
CA PRO A 376 -18.91 0.51 -14.98
C PRO A 376 -18.55 0.69 -16.45
N ARG A 377 -18.67 -0.38 -17.25
CA ARG A 377 -18.63 -0.29 -18.71
C ARG A 377 -19.83 0.53 -19.18
N VAL A 378 -19.57 1.51 -20.03
CA VAL A 378 -20.60 2.37 -20.61
C VAL A 378 -20.72 2.01 -22.07
N ALA A 379 -21.79 1.32 -22.43
CA ALA A 379 -22.17 1.17 -23.83
C ALA A 379 -22.99 2.40 -24.28
N ASP A 380 -22.89 2.76 -25.55
CA ASP A 380 -23.84 3.64 -26.24
C ASP A 380 -24.11 4.99 -25.57
N THR A 381 -23.03 5.75 -25.30
CA THR A 381 -23.15 7.12 -24.80
C THR A 381 -23.06 8.12 -25.95
N THR A 382 -24.01 9.05 -26.03
CA THR A 382 -23.91 10.16 -26.98
C THR A 382 -22.65 10.99 -26.70
N PRO A 383 -22.06 11.64 -27.73
CA PRO A 383 -20.89 12.49 -27.56
C PRO A 383 -21.03 13.54 -26.45
N GLN A 384 -22.21 14.13 -26.31
CA GLN A 384 -22.55 15.14 -25.29
C GLN A 384 -22.60 14.54 -23.89
N ASN A 385 -23.22 13.36 -23.72
CA ASN A 385 -23.28 12.68 -22.43
C ASN A 385 -21.89 12.21 -21.98
N ALA A 386 -21.04 11.81 -22.93
CA ALA A 386 -19.63 11.48 -22.63
C ALA A 386 -18.86 12.71 -22.11
N VAL A 387 -19.07 13.90 -22.69
CA VAL A 387 -18.46 15.15 -22.20
C VAL A 387 -18.97 15.50 -20.81
N LYS A 388 -20.30 15.47 -20.59
CA LYS A 388 -20.89 15.74 -19.27
C LYS A 388 -20.34 14.81 -18.20
N ARG A 389 -20.21 13.51 -18.52
CA ARG A 389 -19.60 12.53 -17.62
C ARG A 389 -18.13 12.84 -17.31
N ARG A 390 -17.33 13.21 -18.31
CA ARG A 390 -15.91 13.60 -18.10
C ARG A 390 -15.78 14.84 -17.21
N ILE A 391 -16.64 15.84 -17.40
CA ILE A 391 -16.68 17.03 -16.54
C ILE A 391 -17.01 16.63 -15.10
N GLN A 392 -18.06 15.83 -14.90
CA GLN A 392 -18.44 15.35 -13.57
C GLN A 392 -17.34 14.54 -12.88
N VAL A 393 -16.64 13.68 -13.64
CA VAL A 393 -15.48 12.93 -13.15
C VAL A 393 -14.35 13.88 -12.73
N ALA A 394 -14.05 14.91 -13.54
CA ALA A 394 -13.02 15.90 -13.21
C ALA A 394 -13.38 16.70 -11.95
N GLU A 395 -14.63 17.16 -11.82
CA GLU A 395 -15.13 17.85 -10.63
C GLU A 395 -15.01 16.99 -9.37
N LEU A 396 -15.38 15.71 -9.46
CA LEU A 396 -15.25 14.77 -8.35
C LEU A 396 -13.79 14.48 -8.00
N MET A 397 -12.90 14.35 -8.98
CA MET A 397 -11.46 14.21 -8.72
C MET A 397 -10.89 15.46 -8.03
N LEU A 398 -11.32 16.66 -8.42
CA LEU A 398 -10.91 17.92 -7.80
C LEU A 398 -11.44 18.05 -6.36
N ALA A 399 -12.68 17.64 -6.11
CA ALA A 399 -13.25 17.60 -4.76
C ALA A 399 -12.51 16.58 -3.89
N LEU A 400 -12.30 15.37 -4.42
CA LEU A 400 -11.57 14.29 -3.76
C LEU A 400 -10.14 14.72 -3.39
N CYS A 401 -9.44 15.46 -4.24
CA CYS A 401 -8.09 15.98 -3.93
C CYS A 401 -8.02 16.82 -2.64
N LYS A 402 -9.14 17.39 -2.18
CA LYS A 402 -9.22 18.21 -0.96
C LYS A 402 -9.56 17.37 0.28
N CYS A 403 -9.93 16.10 0.13
CA CYS A 403 -10.30 15.23 1.22
C CYS A 403 -9.08 14.58 1.90
N ARG A 404 -9.27 14.19 3.16
CA ARG A 404 -8.26 13.50 3.98
C ARG A 404 -8.88 12.26 4.60
N GLU A 405 -8.22 11.12 4.44
CA GLU A 405 -8.60 9.91 5.16
C GLU A 405 -7.82 9.79 6.46
N VAL A 406 -8.50 9.35 7.52
CA VAL A 406 -7.86 9.09 8.83
C VAL A 406 -7.62 7.59 8.96
N PRO A 407 -6.36 7.15 9.13
CA PRO A 407 -6.07 5.73 9.29
C PRO A 407 -6.85 5.12 10.46
N SER A 408 -7.41 3.93 10.25
CA SER A 408 -8.25 3.21 11.24
C SER A 408 -7.62 3.13 12.64
N ARG A 409 -6.29 3.00 12.73
CA ARG A 409 -5.52 2.96 14.00
C ARG A 409 -5.59 4.24 14.86
N TYR A 410 -6.00 5.37 14.28
CA TYR A 410 -6.17 6.65 14.98
C TYR A 410 -7.64 6.99 15.23
N ARG A 411 -8.58 6.09 14.90
CA ARG A 411 -9.98 6.29 15.24
C ARG A 411 -10.18 6.07 16.74
N PRO A 412 -10.91 6.97 17.42
CA PRO A 412 -11.61 6.58 18.63
C PRO A 412 -12.48 5.37 18.27
N ARG A 413 -12.37 4.25 19.00
CA ARG A 413 -13.39 3.20 18.91
C ARG A 413 -14.70 3.83 19.39
N VAL A 414 -15.51 4.33 18.48
CA VAL A 414 -16.91 4.56 18.76
C VAL A 414 -17.46 3.18 19.06
N GLY A 415 -17.88 2.96 20.31
CA GLY A 415 -18.44 1.69 20.73
C GLY A 415 -19.56 1.35 19.76
N ILE A 416 -19.43 0.20 19.08
CA ILE A 416 -20.53 -0.40 18.34
C ILE A 416 -21.69 -0.46 19.34
N PRO A 417 -22.83 0.21 19.10
CA PRO A 417 -24.03 -0.06 19.88
C PRO A 417 -24.29 -1.55 19.71
N ALA A 418 -24.37 -2.29 20.82
CA ALA A 418 -24.70 -3.70 20.78
C ALA A 418 -25.91 -3.90 19.86
N PRO A 419 -25.93 -4.91 18.97
CA PRO A 419 -27.08 -5.19 18.14
C PRO A 419 -28.31 -5.29 19.06
N SER A 420 -29.36 -4.53 18.75
CA SER A 420 -30.62 -4.62 19.46
C SER A 420 -31.19 -6.02 19.23
N ILE A 421 -30.89 -6.92 20.17
CA ILE A 421 -31.58 -8.20 20.28
C ILE A 421 -33.04 -7.83 20.56
N PHE A 422 -33.91 -8.13 19.60
CA PHE A 422 -35.35 -8.10 19.78
C PHE A 422 -35.68 -8.80 21.10
N LYS A 423 -36.28 -8.06 22.04
CA LYS A 423 -36.85 -8.65 23.24
C LYS A 423 -38.11 -9.39 22.80
N GLU A 424 -38.03 -10.71 22.66
CA GLU A 424 -39.20 -11.54 22.90
C GLU A 424 -39.54 -11.43 24.39
N GLU A 425 -40.80 -11.06 24.65
CA GLU A 425 -41.36 -10.99 25.99
C GLU A 425 -41.42 -12.38 26.62
N SER A 426 -40.99 -12.47 27.88
CA SER A 426 -41.31 -13.61 28.74
C SER A 426 -41.28 -13.20 30.21
N PRO A 427 -42.03 -13.91 31.07
CA PRO A 427 -42.92 -13.29 32.04
C PRO A 427 -42.24 -12.90 33.35
N GLU A 428 -42.86 -11.94 34.03
CA GLU A 428 -42.59 -11.58 35.42
C GLU A 428 -42.65 -12.79 36.34
N LEU A 429 -41.71 -12.88 37.31
CA LEU A 429 -41.97 -13.30 38.69
C LEU A 429 -40.71 -13.12 39.58
N GLY A 430 -40.86 -12.32 40.64
CA GLY A 430 -40.34 -12.62 41.98
C GLY A 430 -39.01 -11.98 42.45
N PRO A 431 -38.88 -11.64 43.75
CA PRO A 431 -37.91 -10.65 44.24
C PRO A 431 -36.68 -11.23 44.95
N LEU A 432 -35.57 -10.49 44.78
CA LEU A 432 -34.38 -10.36 45.65
C LEU A 432 -33.47 -11.59 45.85
N ASP A 433 -32.27 -11.50 45.27
CA ASP A 433 -31.02 -11.94 45.89
C ASP A 433 -29.79 -11.22 45.24
N PRO A 434 -28.59 -11.20 45.86
CA PRO A 434 -27.78 -9.99 46.03
C PRO A 434 -26.97 -9.54 44.81
N VAL A 435 -26.86 -8.21 44.70
CA VAL A 435 -26.09 -7.45 43.70
C VAL A 435 -24.66 -7.96 43.56
N VAL A 436 -24.37 -8.58 42.41
CA VAL A 436 -23.02 -8.80 41.88
C VAL A 436 -22.31 -7.44 41.79
N PRO A 437 -21.09 -7.26 42.35
CA PRO A 437 -20.37 -5.99 42.23
C PRO A 437 -20.10 -5.71 40.75
N LEU A 438 -20.67 -4.63 40.22
CA LEU A 438 -20.29 -4.06 38.94
C LEU A 438 -18.77 -3.84 38.97
N LYS A 439 -18.01 -4.68 38.24
CA LYS A 439 -16.59 -4.48 37.98
C LYS A 439 -16.44 -3.20 37.16
N TYR A 440 -16.38 -2.05 37.83
CA TYR A 440 -15.99 -0.81 37.20
C TYR A 440 -14.56 -0.95 36.68
N ARG A 441 -14.35 -0.60 35.42
CA ARG A 441 -13.02 -0.64 34.80
C ARG A 441 -12.08 0.30 35.56
N ASN A 442 -10.84 -0.14 35.85
CA ASN A 442 -9.77 0.55 36.60
C ASN A 442 -9.25 1.86 35.93
N LYS A 443 -10.14 2.65 35.35
CA LYS A 443 -9.89 3.79 34.47
C LYS A 443 -10.56 5.08 34.94
N HIS A 444 -11.39 5.03 35.97
CA HIS A 444 -12.04 6.20 36.55
C HIS A 444 -11.26 6.70 37.76
N CYS A 445 -11.19 8.01 37.95
CA CYS A 445 -10.62 8.60 39.16
C CYS A 445 -11.56 8.38 40.35
N PRO A 446 -11.07 7.94 41.52
CA PRO A 446 -11.90 7.82 42.71
C PRO A 446 -12.34 9.15 43.35
N PHE A 447 -11.65 10.26 43.00
CA PHE A 447 -11.85 11.59 43.58
C PHE A 447 -12.64 12.54 42.67
N CYS A 448 -12.89 12.19 41.41
CA CYS A 448 -13.64 13.00 40.46
C CYS A 448 -14.21 12.15 39.33
N ASP A 449 -15.15 12.69 38.57
CA ASP A 449 -15.82 11.97 37.47
C ASP A 449 -14.93 11.81 36.20
N GLY A 450 -13.59 11.87 36.34
CA GLY A 450 -12.63 11.78 35.24
C GLY A 450 -12.37 10.33 34.78
N GLU A 451 -12.51 10.08 33.47
CA GLU A 451 -12.16 8.80 32.82
C GLU A 451 -10.81 8.91 32.06
N PHE A 452 -9.97 7.88 32.18
CA PHE A 452 -8.61 7.87 31.65
C PHE A 452 -8.35 6.65 30.76
N CYS A 453 -7.57 6.86 29.69
CA CYS A 453 -7.22 5.79 28.75
C CYS A 453 -6.43 4.64 29.38
N ARG A 454 -5.61 4.92 30.42
CA ARG A 454 -4.74 3.95 31.10
C ARG A 454 -4.76 4.16 32.63
N PRO A 455 -4.71 3.08 33.44
CA PRO A 455 -4.63 3.19 34.90
C PRO A 455 -3.46 4.03 35.41
N ALA A 456 -2.27 3.91 34.78
CA ALA A 456 -1.10 4.70 35.16
C ALA A 456 -1.30 6.22 34.98
N THR A 457 -2.07 6.63 33.98
CA THR A 457 -2.40 8.05 33.74
C THR A 457 -3.41 8.57 34.77
N MET A 458 -4.39 7.75 35.13
CA MET A 458 -5.32 8.04 36.23
C MET A 458 -4.57 8.21 37.56
N MET A 459 -3.61 7.32 37.85
CA MET A 459 -2.81 7.42 39.07
C MET A 459 -1.98 8.71 39.14
N ASN A 460 -1.33 9.08 38.03
CA ASN A 460 -0.59 10.35 37.97
C ASN A 460 -1.51 11.57 38.16
N HIS A 461 -2.76 11.49 37.70
CA HIS A 461 -3.76 12.53 37.94
C HIS A 461 -4.16 12.59 39.42
N VAL A 462 -4.47 11.44 40.05
CA VAL A 462 -4.79 11.34 41.48
C VAL A 462 -3.68 11.96 42.33
N GLU A 463 -2.42 11.57 42.08
CA GLU A 463 -1.26 12.11 42.81
C GLU A 463 -1.11 13.62 42.62
N ARG A 464 -1.19 14.11 41.38
CA ARG A 464 -0.91 15.52 41.07
C ARG A 464 -2.03 16.48 41.44
N ILE A 465 -3.27 16.05 41.33
CA ILE A 465 -4.45 16.94 41.46
C ILE A 465 -5.12 16.77 42.82
N HIS A 466 -5.20 15.54 43.35
CA HIS A 466 -5.99 15.26 44.55
C HIS A 466 -5.14 15.01 45.81
N LEU A 467 -3.89 14.57 45.67
CA LEU A 467 -3.02 14.25 46.80
C LEU A 467 -1.88 15.26 47.01
N LYS A 468 -1.47 16.00 45.98
CA LYS A 468 -0.37 16.97 46.08
C LYS A 468 -0.75 18.14 46.98
N GLY A 469 -0.09 18.24 48.14
CA GLY A 469 -0.23 19.36 49.07
C GLY A 469 -1.49 19.33 49.94
N VAL A 470 -2.19 18.20 50.00
CA VAL A 470 -3.40 18.05 50.82
C VAL A 470 -3.07 17.40 52.17
N ASP A 471 -3.63 17.92 53.26
CA ASP A 471 -3.49 17.36 54.60
C ASP A 471 -3.98 15.89 54.63
N PRO A 472 -3.14 14.92 55.08
CA PRO A 472 -3.52 13.52 55.24
C PRO A 472 -4.74 13.27 56.14
N LYS A 473 -5.08 14.24 57.02
CA LYS A 473 -6.25 14.18 57.92
C LYS A 473 -7.51 14.82 57.32
N ALA A 474 -7.47 15.32 56.09
CA ALA A 474 -8.64 15.88 55.44
C ALA A 474 -9.60 14.77 54.99
N LYS A 475 -10.89 14.95 55.30
CA LYS A 475 -11.98 14.05 54.88
C LYS A 475 -11.99 13.86 53.37
N LYS A 476 -12.15 12.62 52.91
CA LYS A 476 -12.18 12.23 51.49
C LYS A 476 -13.51 11.59 51.13
N GLU A 477 -14.17 12.12 50.10
CA GLU A 477 -15.40 11.58 49.55
C GLU A 477 -15.10 10.63 48.38
N CYS A 478 -15.83 9.51 48.30
CA CYS A 478 -15.72 8.57 47.19
C CYS A 478 -16.74 8.94 46.09
N HIS A 479 -16.24 9.30 44.91
CA HIS A 479 -17.09 9.79 43.81
C HIS A 479 -17.67 8.67 42.93
N TYR A 480 -17.45 7.39 43.26
CA TYR A 480 -18.10 6.30 42.55
C TYR A 480 -19.63 6.39 42.70
N PRO A 481 -20.43 6.19 41.64
CA PRO A 481 -21.87 6.48 41.66
C PRO A 481 -22.64 5.88 42.85
N ARG A 482 -22.30 4.65 43.25
CA ARG A 482 -22.91 3.96 44.40
C ARG A 482 -22.43 4.47 45.77
N CYS A 483 -21.18 4.89 45.89
CA CYS A 483 -20.63 5.44 47.13
C CYS A 483 -21.05 6.91 47.32
N LYS A 484 -21.13 7.66 46.21
CA LYS A 484 -21.68 9.01 46.13
C LYS A 484 -23.16 9.02 46.51
N SER A 485 -23.96 8.05 46.02
CA SER A 485 -25.37 7.92 46.42
C SER A 485 -25.57 7.53 47.88
N LEU A 486 -24.57 6.90 48.50
CA LEU A 486 -24.57 6.51 49.92
C LEU A 486 -23.87 7.53 50.83
N GLY A 487 -23.35 8.63 50.28
CA GLY A 487 -22.65 9.68 51.04
C GLY A 487 -21.38 9.20 51.76
N VAL A 488 -20.61 8.28 51.16
CA VAL A 488 -19.42 7.71 51.81
C VAL A 488 -18.31 8.75 51.91
N VAL A 489 -18.01 9.17 53.14
CA VAL A 489 -16.92 10.08 53.50
C VAL A 489 -16.00 9.40 54.50
N LEU A 490 -14.70 9.40 54.21
CA LEU A 490 -13.67 8.72 55.02
C LEU A 490 -12.74 9.75 55.66
N GLU A 491 -12.40 9.56 56.93
CA GLU A 491 -11.71 10.57 57.74
C GLU A 491 -10.21 10.66 57.44
N HIS A 492 -9.60 9.56 57.00
CA HIS A 492 -8.18 9.52 56.67
C HIS A 492 -7.91 8.98 55.26
N LEU A 493 -6.79 9.43 54.69
CA LEU A 493 -6.35 8.97 53.36
C LEU A 493 -6.13 7.44 53.32
N GLN A 494 -5.66 6.84 54.42
CA GLN A 494 -5.42 5.40 54.48
C GLN A 494 -6.73 4.60 54.48
N ASP A 495 -7.78 5.11 55.14
CA ASP A 495 -9.11 4.52 55.14
C ASP A 495 -9.73 4.62 53.75
N PHE A 496 -9.50 5.75 53.06
CA PHE A 496 -9.88 5.93 51.66
C PHE A 496 -9.19 4.93 50.74
N LYS A 497 -7.87 4.73 50.85
CA LYS A 497 -7.13 3.74 50.06
C LYS A 497 -7.66 2.32 50.30
N SER A 498 -7.90 1.96 51.56
CA SER A 498 -8.47 0.66 51.94
C SER A 498 -9.88 0.47 51.37
N HIS A 499 -10.73 1.50 51.45
CA HIS A 499 -12.08 1.48 50.87
C HIS A 499 -12.05 1.30 49.35
N ILE A 500 -11.23 2.07 48.63
CA ILE A 500 -11.12 1.96 47.16
C ILE A 500 -10.59 0.58 46.74
N GLN A 501 -9.68 0.00 47.51
CA GLN A 501 -9.17 -1.35 47.26
C GLN A 501 -10.22 -2.43 47.55
N LEU A 502 -10.94 -2.35 48.68
CA LEU A 502 -11.88 -3.38 49.10
C LEU A 502 -13.23 -3.30 48.36
N VAL A 503 -13.74 -2.09 48.12
CA VAL A 503 -15.08 -1.86 47.54
C VAL A 503 -15.03 -1.73 46.03
N HIS A 504 -13.96 -1.14 45.48
CA HIS A 504 -13.83 -0.88 44.03
C HIS A 504 -12.73 -1.70 43.35
N ASN A 505 -11.97 -2.51 44.10
CA ASN A 505 -10.90 -3.37 43.57
C ASN A 505 -9.83 -2.59 42.78
N ILE A 506 -9.51 -1.36 43.22
CA ILE A 506 -8.48 -0.49 42.64
C ILE A 506 -7.39 -0.23 43.67
N THR A 507 -6.15 -0.59 43.34
CA THR A 507 -4.99 -0.34 44.20
C THR A 507 -4.37 1.02 43.89
N LEU A 508 -4.60 2.03 44.73
CA LEU A 508 -3.88 3.31 44.67
C LEU A 508 -2.42 3.12 45.11
N ARG A 509 -1.48 3.90 44.53
CA ARG A 509 -0.06 3.86 44.94
C ARG A 509 0.11 4.29 46.40
N ALA A 510 1.09 3.69 47.07
CA ALA A 510 1.44 3.92 48.48
C ALA A 510 1.74 5.40 48.76
#